data_AF-A0A9D7TYR5-F1
#
_entry.id   AF-A0A9D7TYR5-F1
#
_cell.length_a   1.000
_cell.length_b   1.000
_cell.length_c   1.000
_cell.angle_alpha   90.00
_cell.angle_beta   90.00
_cell.angle_gamma   90.00
#
_symmetry.space_group_name_H-M   'P 1'
#
loop_
_entity.id
_entity.type
_entity.pdbx_description
1 polymer ?
#
loop_
_entity_poly.entity_id
_entity_poly.type
_entity_poly.pdbx_seq_one_letter_code
_entity_poly.pdbx_strand_id
1 'polypeptide(L)'
;MQYFNYNGKFYKEGTPIAEPGNRGLRYGDGLFETIKMVNGELILGKEHFNRLWHGLSLLQFKIPQLFYASKTAARNVCVGKKK
;
A
#
# COMPACT_ATOMS: atom_id res chain seq x y z
N MET A 1 -14.67 8.80 11.91
CA MET A 1 -15.26 7.98 10.83
C MET A 1 -14.09 7.45 10.00
N GLN A 2 -13.84 6.15 10.01
CA GLN A 2 -12.67 5.58 9.35
C GLN A 2 -12.97 5.33 7.87
N TYR A 3 -11.96 5.56 7.03
CA TYR A 3 -12.01 5.33 5.58
C TYR A 3 -10.82 4.48 5.17
N PHE A 4 -10.98 3.70 4.10
CA PHE A 4 -9.88 2.97 3.48
C PHE A 4 -9.83 3.26 1.98
N ASN A 5 -8.63 3.16 1.40
CA ASN A 5 -8.43 3.28 -0.04
C ASN A 5 -8.51 1.89 -0.69
N TYR A 6 -9.32 1.76 -1.73
CA TYR A 6 -9.34 0.59 -2.60
C TYR A 6 -9.24 1.04 -4.06
N ASN A 7 -8.16 0.63 -4.73
CA ASN A 7 -7.86 0.97 -6.13
C ASN A 7 -8.00 2.48 -6.45
N GLY A 8 -7.56 3.34 -5.53
CA GLY A 8 -7.56 4.79 -5.71
C GLY A 8 -8.84 5.51 -5.26
N LYS A 9 -9.87 4.78 -4.80
CA LYS A 9 -11.13 5.36 -4.29
C LYS A 9 -11.24 5.16 -2.78
N PHE A 10 -11.80 6.15 -2.07
CA PHE A 10 -12.03 6.07 -0.64
C PHE A 10 -13.42 5.51 -0.34
N TYR A 11 -13.47 4.52 0.54
CA TYR A 11 -14.70 3.89 1.02
C TYR A 11 -14.80 4.03 2.53
N LYS A 12 -16.03 4.04 3.05
CA LYS A 12 -16.27 3.97 4.49
C LYS A 12 -15.96 2.57 4.99
N GLU A 13 -15.41 2.49 6.21
CA GLU A 13 -15.28 1.22 6.93
C GLU A 13 -16.59 0.41 6.90
N GLY A 14 -16.47 -0.91 6.72
CA GLY A 14 -17.61 -1.83 6.58
C GLY A 14 -18.15 -1.98 5.15
N THR A 15 -17.68 -1.19 4.17
CA THR A 15 -18.08 -1.38 2.77
C THR A 15 -17.44 -2.66 2.19
N PRO A 16 -18.22 -3.62 1.66
CA PRO A 16 -17.67 -4.82 1.04
C PRO A 16 -17.04 -4.48 -0.32
N ILE A 17 -15.77 -4.84 -0.51
CA ILE A 17 -14.99 -4.52 -1.73
C ILE A 17 -14.38 -5.74 -2.42
N ALA A 18 -14.31 -6.88 -1.74
CA ALA A 18 -13.69 -8.09 -2.23
C ALA A 18 -14.74 -9.17 -2.46
N GLU A 19 -14.87 -9.61 -3.70
CA GLU A 19 -15.77 -10.69 -4.08
C GLU A 19 -15.20 -12.05 -3.65
N PRO A 20 -16.05 -13.10 -3.54
CA PRO A 20 -15.58 -14.48 -3.37
C PRO A 20 -14.59 -14.90 -4.46
N GLY A 21 -14.59 -14.21 -5.59
CA GLY A 21 -13.66 -14.34 -6.71
C GLY A 21 -12.20 -14.02 -6.39
N ASN A 22 -11.93 -13.25 -5.32
CA ASN A 22 -10.61 -12.69 -5.06
C ASN A 22 -9.58 -13.78 -4.68
N ARG A 23 -8.49 -13.88 -5.45
CA ARG A 23 -7.43 -14.88 -5.21
C ARG A 23 -6.70 -14.69 -3.89
N GLY A 24 -6.51 -13.43 -3.46
CA GLY A 24 -5.90 -13.12 -2.17
C GLY A 24 -6.72 -13.64 -0.99
N LEU A 25 -8.06 -13.56 -1.09
CA LEU A 25 -8.95 -14.15 -0.09
C LEU A 25 -9.00 -15.68 -0.16
N ARG A 26 -9.06 -16.25 -1.36
CA ARG A 26 -9.25 -17.70 -1.54
C ARG A 26 -8.00 -18.54 -1.26
N TYR A 27 -6.83 -18.01 -1.62
CA TYR A 27 -5.59 -18.80 -1.66
C TYR A 27 -4.45 -18.14 -0.88
N GLY A 28 -4.69 -16.99 -0.23
CA GLY A 28 -3.59 -16.20 0.35
C GLY A 28 -2.64 -15.64 -0.70
N ASP A 29 -3.06 -15.59 -1.97
CA ASP A 29 -2.26 -15.11 -3.08
C ASP A 29 -2.26 -13.58 -3.12
N GLY A 30 -1.47 -12.99 -2.25
CA GLY A 30 -1.31 -11.56 -2.09
C GLY A 30 -0.09 -11.23 -1.24
N LEU A 31 0.30 -9.96 -1.25
CA LEU A 31 1.40 -9.44 -0.47
C LEU A 31 0.93 -8.17 0.26
N PHE A 32 1.33 -8.01 1.51
CA PHE A 32 0.97 -6.85 2.32
C PHE A 32 2.17 -6.34 3.12
N GLU A 33 2.04 -5.11 3.61
CA GLU A 33 2.95 -4.49 4.57
C GLU A 33 2.17 -3.89 5.72
N THR A 34 2.80 -3.79 6.88
CA THR A 34 2.26 -3.07 8.04
C THR A 34 3.29 -2.03 8.47
N ILE A 35 2.93 -0.75 8.40
CA ILE A 35 3.83 0.37 8.65
C ILE A 35 3.32 1.16 9.84
N LYS A 36 4.19 1.41 10.82
CA LYS A 36 3.85 2.23 11.99
C LYS A 36 3.92 3.71 11.63
N MET A 37 2.89 4.46 12.02
CA MET A 37 2.89 5.92 11.95
C MET A 37 2.99 6.51 13.35
N VAL A 38 3.91 7.47 13.54
CA VAL A 38 4.06 8.21 14.79
C VAL A 38 4.19 9.68 14.43
N ASN A 39 3.36 10.53 15.03
CA ASN A 39 3.40 11.99 14.82
C ASN A 39 3.35 12.42 13.33
N GLY A 40 2.61 11.67 12.51
CA GLY A 40 2.49 11.92 11.07
C GLY A 40 3.65 11.40 10.22
N GLU A 41 4.65 10.77 10.81
CA GLU A 41 5.79 10.19 10.11
C GLU A 41 5.69 8.67 10.04
N LEU A 42 6.08 8.10 8.90
CA LEU A 42 6.19 6.65 8.71
C LEU A 42 7.52 6.16 9.25
N ILE A 43 7.46 5.35 10.32
CA ILE A 43 8.65 4.76 10.91
C ILE A 43 9.18 3.67 9.96
N LEU A 44 10.46 3.79 9.57
CA LEU A 44 11.12 2.88 8.63
C LEU A 44 10.39 2.72 7.29
N GLY A 45 9.71 3.79 6.84
CA GLY A 45 8.87 3.73 5.63
C GLY A 45 9.63 3.25 4.39
N LYS A 46 10.88 3.68 4.22
CA LYS A 46 11.73 3.29 3.08
C LYS A 46 12.00 1.79 3.08
N GLU A 47 12.30 1.23 4.24
CA GLU A 47 12.63 -0.17 4.45
C GLU A 47 11.39 -1.05 4.18
N HIS A 48 10.22 -0.65 4.70
CA HIS A 48 8.95 -1.31 4.41
C HIS A 48 8.62 -1.29 2.91
N PHE A 49 8.77 -0.14 2.23
CA PHE A 49 8.53 -0.07 0.77
C PHE A 49 9.55 -0.91 -0.01
N ASN A 50 10.82 -0.92 0.37
CA ASN A 50 11.83 -1.76 -0.27
C ASN A 50 11.47 -3.25 -0.16
N ARG A 51 11.01 -3.69 1.03
CA ARG A 51 10.56 -5.07 1.23
C ARG A 51 9.32 -5.40 0.39
N LEU A 52 8.35 -4.48 0.32
CA LEU A 52 7.17 -4.64 -0.54
C LEU A 52 7.56 -4.79 -2.03
N TRP A 53 8.43 -3.92 -2.54
CA TRP A 53 8.87 -3.98 -3.93
C TRP A 53 9.66 -5.25 -4.25
N HIS A 54 10.55 -5.65 -3.34
CA HIS A 54 11.29 -6.88 -3.46
C HIS A 54 10.35 -8.09 -3.48
N GLY A 55 9.37 -8.14 -2.56
CA GLY A 55 8.37 -9.20 -2.52
C GLY A 55 7.51 -9.26 -3.79
N LEU A 56 7.07 -8.11 -4.32
CA LEU A 56 6.33 -8.06 -5.59
C LEU A 56 7.17 -8.64 -6.75
N SER A 57 8.46 -8.32 -6.80
CA SER A 57 9.38 -8.85 -7.81
C SER A 57 9.62 -10.36 -7.66
N LEU A 58 9.87 -10.83 -6.44
CA LEU A 58 10.12 -12.24 -6.14
C LEU A 58 8.91 -13.12 -6.46
N LEU A 59 7.71 -12.66 -6.09
CA LEU A 59 6.44 -13.36 -6.32
C LEU A 59 5.88 -13.11 -7.72
N GLN A 60 6.61 -12.39 -8.58
CA GLN A 60 6.26 -12.11 -9.98
C GLN A 60 4.91 -11.40 -10.16
N PHE A 61 4.52 -10.56 -9.19
CA PHE A 61 3.32 -9.73 -9.31
C PHE A 61 3.53 -8.62 -10.35
N LYS A 62 2.50 -8.37 -11.15
CA LYS A 62 2.45 -7.18 -12.00
C LYS A 62 2.25 -5.96 -11.11
N ILE A 63 3.21 -5.04 -11.13
CA ILE A 63 3.12 -3.80 -10.35
C ILE A 63 1.95 -2.96 -10.90
N PRO A 64 0.95 -2.58 -10.07
CA PRO A 64 -0.17 -1.77 -10.53
C PRO A 64 0.25 -0.35 -10.92
N GLN A 65 -0.47 0.30 -11.85
CA GLN A 65 -0.12 1.65 -12.30
C GLN A 65 -0.13 2.72 -11.18
N LEU A 66 -1.02 2.56 -10.19
CA LEU A 66 -1.10 3.46 -9.02
C LEU A 66 0.21 3.50 -8.23
N PHE A 67 0.98 2.42 -8.27
CA PHE A 67 2.28 2.28 -7.61
C PHE A 67 3.42 2.94 -8.41
N TYR A 68 3.23 3.27 -9.69
CA TYR A 68 4.22 3.99 -10.50
C TYR A 68 4.12 5.51 -10.35
N ALA A 69 2.92 6.06 -10.14
CA ALA A 69 2.75 7.48 -9.83
C ALA A 69 3.57 7.88 -8.57
N SER A 70 3.70 6.94 -7.63
CA SER A 70 4.54 7.11 -6.43
C SER A 70 6.01 6.74 -6.62
N LYS A 71 6.50 6.17 -7.73
CA LYS A 71 7.96 6.11 -7.96
C LYS A 71 8.56 7.52 -8.11
N THR A 72 7.80 8.45 -8.67
CA THR A 72 8.17 9.88 -8.73
C THR A 72 7.84 10.61 -7.43
N ALA A 73 6.75 10.23 -6.73
CA ALA A 73 6.31 10.92 -5.51
C ALA A 73 6.85 10.34 -4.19
N ALA A 74 7.34 9.11 -4.11
CA ALA A 74 7.91 8.51 -2.88
C ALA A 74 9.20 9.22 -2.44
N ARG A 75 9.85 9.92 -3.38
CA ARG A 75 10.92 10.88 -3.09
C ARG A 75 10.42 12.11 -2.32
N ASN A 76 9.13 12.47 -2.47
CA ASN A 76 8.53 13.68 -1.91
C ASN A 76 7.49 13.42 -0.81
N VAL A 77 6.94 12.21 -0.67
CA VAL A 77 6.00 11.86 0.43
C VAL A 77 6.75 11.65 1.75
N CYS A 78 8.02 11.21 1.70
CA CYS A 78 8.87 11.08 2.89
C CYS A 78 9.52 12.40 3.33
N VAL A 79 9.38 13.49 2.57
CA VAL A 79 9.79 14.82 3.05
C VAL A 79 8.57 15.42 3.71
N GLY A 80 8.37 15.06 4.98
CA GLY A 80 7.57 15.88 5.88
C GLY A 80 8.02 17.32 5.68
N LYS A 81 7.12 18.18 5.21
CA LYS A 81 7.34 19.63 5.24
C LYS A 81 7.50 19.99 6.70
N LYS A 82 8.75 20.07 7.17
CA LYS A 82 9.09 20.87 8.35
C LYS A 82 8.63 22.29 8.03
N LYS A 83 7.58 22.74 8.71
CA LYS A 83 7.41 24.16 9.01
C LYS A 83 8.43 24.53 10.06
#